data_AF-A0A847B693-F1
#
_entry.id   AF-A0A847B693-F1
#
_cell.length_a   1.000
_cell.length_b   1.000
_cell.length_c   1.000
_cell.angle_alpha   90.00
_cell.angle_beta   90.00
_cell.angle_gamma   90.00
#
_symmetry.space_group_name_H-M   'P 1'
#
loop_
_entity.id
_entity.type
_entity.pdbx_description
1 polymer ?
#
loop_
_entity_poly.entity_id
_entity_poly.type
_entity_poly.pdbx_seq_one_letter_code
_entity_poly.pdbx_strand_id
1 'polypeptide(L)'
;MIIAPVFFTMAIDFRPYLKKHSKSGNKISLIYKRVTNADSEFINCDALEIKDGVIDGFSINGGQNKEADISLEVFIFNFKTFMKLIKKSREISTLFNIRDLVRHIVANKMFAINAYPFDGLVIPILTFQNFVKYSTDLLNYDIRKQLFKEGWPIYTTTHNTPPATYGENAHVSNSFIANGCIIKGTVINSVISRDVIVEEGAIVKDCVLYSGTQVGKGANLQYVLSDKKVTIKEIIDVAGEKDDFIYISRGAHI
;
A
#
# COMPACT_ATOMS: atom_id res chain seq x y z
N MET A 1 -4.13 -23.31 3.77
CA MET A 1 -3.38 -22.25 4.47
C MET A 1 -3.10 -21.15 3.46
N ILE A 2 -3.29 -19.89 3.85
CA ILE A 2 -3.04 -18.73 2.99
C ILE A 2 -1.83 -17.98 3.54
N ILE A 3 -0.96 -17.54 2.65
CA ILE A 3 0.15 -16.63 2.95
C ILE A 3 -0.03 -15.45 2.03
N ALA A 4 0.00 -14.24 2.58
CA ALA A 4 -0.14 -13.00 1.83
C ALA A 4 0.93 -12.01 2.27
N PRO A 5 1.42 -11.14 1.37
CA PRO A 5 2.39 -10.12 1.73
C PRO A 5 1.73 -8.95 2.47
N VAL A 6 2.56 -8.08 3.04
CA VAL A 6 2.13 -6.90 3.81
C VAL A 6 2.20 -5.59 3.02
N PHE A 7 2.72 -5.62 1.80
CA PHE A 7 3.01 -4.42 0.99
C PHE A 7 2.03 -4.18 -0.17
N PHE A 8 1.02 -5.05 -0.35
CA PHE A 8 -0.10 -4.78 -1.24
C PHE A 8 -1.36 -4.48 -0.42
N THR A 9 -2.00 -3.35 -0.69
CA THR A 9 -3.29 -3.00 -0.09
C THR A 9 -4.42 -3.37 -1.06
N MET A 10 -5.32 -4.24 -0.63
CA MET A 10 -6.43 -4.75 -1.46
C MET A 10 -7.61 -5.23 -0.61
N ALA A 11 -8.84 -5.09 -1.16
CA ALA A 11 -10.05 -5.66 -0.57
C ALA A 11 -10.40 -7.00 -1.24
N ILE A 12 -9.79 -8.08 -0.74
CA ILE A 12 -9.87 -9.43 -1.30
C ILE A 12 -10.67 -10.40 -0.41
N ASP A 13 -11.61 -11.13 -1.01
CA ASP A 13 -12.28 -12.27 -0.39
C ASP A 13 -11.58 -13.56 -0.81
N PHE A 14 -10.95 -14.24 0.15
CA PHE A 14 -10.22 -15.49 -0.13
C PHE A 14 -11.12 -16.73 -0.29
N ARG A 15 -12.40 -16.68 0.11
CA ARG A 15 -13.29 -17.86 0.12
C ARG A 15 -13.47 -18.48 -1.28
N PRO A 16 -13.70 -17.72 -2.36
CA PRO A 16 -13.81 -18.28 -3.71
C PRO A 16 -12.51 -18.97 -4.16
N TYR A 17 -11.35 -18.36 -3.84
CA TYR A 17 -10.04 -18.92 -4.19
C TYR A 17 -9.74 -20.20 -3.43
N LEU A 18 -10.09 -20.28 -2.14
CA LEU A 18 -9.99 -21.49 -1.34
C LEU A 18 -10.86 -22.61 -1.91
N LYS A 19 -12.10 -22.31 -2.33
CA LYS A 19 -13.01 -23.28 -2.95
C LYS A 19 -12.45 -23.80 -4.28
N LYS A 20 -11.91 -22.91 -5.12
CA LYS A 20 -11.24 -23.28 -6.39
C LYS A 20 -10.01 -24.16 -6.13
N HIS A 21 -9.13 -23.74 -5.21
CA HIS A 21 -7.95 -24.50 -4.81
C HIS A 21 -8.31 -25.91 -4.33
N SER A 22 -9.26 -26.02 -3.41
CA SER A 22 -9.68 -27.32 -2.87
C SER A 22 -10.27 -28.24 -3.94
N LYS A 23 -11.04 -27.70 -4.89
CA LYS A 23 -11.63 -28.50 -5.99
C LYS A 23 -10.60 -28.95 -7.01
N SER A 24 -9.54 -28.16 -7.23
CA SER A 24 -8.53 -28.45 -8.24
C SER A 24 -7.65 -29.67 -7.93
N GLY A 25 -7.59 -30.11 -6.66
CA GLY A 25 -6.69 -31.18 -6.21
C GLY A 25 -5.20 -30.79 -6.12
N ASN A 26 -4.83 -29.62 -6.69
CA ASN A 26 -3.47 -29.10 -6.66
C ASN A 26 -3.01 -28.75 -5.25
N LYS A 27 -1.69 -28.79 -5.05
CA LYS A 27 -1.07 -28.59 -3.72
C LYS A 27 -0.79 -27.13 -3.41
N ILE A 28 -0.67 -26.32 -4.45
CA ILE A 28 -0.32 -24.90 -4.38
C ILE A 28 -1.17 -24.13 -5.41
N SER A 29 -1.60 -22.94 -5.05
CA SER A 29 -2.13 -21.95 -5.99
C SER A 29 -1.62 -20.57 -5.62
N LEU A 30 -1.61 -19.66 -6.58
CA LEU A 30 -1.13 -18.30 -6.46
C LEU A 30 -2.18 -17.34 -7.02
N ILE A 31 -2.40 -16.22 -6.34
CA ILE A 31 -3.26 -15.14 -6.84
C ILE A 31 -2.40 -14.05 -7.50
N TYR A 32 -2.79 -13.63 -8.69
CA TYR A 32 -2.08 -12.63 -9.49
C TYR A 32 -3.03 -11.53 -9.97
N LYS A 33 -2.47 -10.43 -10.47
CA LYS A 33 -3.19 -9.33 -11.11
C LYS A 33 -2.61 -9.06 -12.49
N ARG A 34 -3.45 -9.05 -13.52
CA ARG A 34 -3.12 -8.40 -14.79
C ARG A 34 -3.17 -6.89 -14.58
N VAL A 35 -2.06 -6.20 -14.80
CA VAL A 35 -1.94 -4.74 -14.66
C VAL A 35 -1.61 -4.10 -16.01
N THR A 36 -1.86 -2.80 -16.14
CA THR A 36 -1.57 -1.99 -17.36
C THR A 36 -0.57 -0.85 -17.10
N ASN A 37 0.05 -0.86 -15.94
CA ASN A 37 1.03 0.09 -15.44
C ASN A 37 2.20 -0.63 -14.76
N ALA A 38 2.55 -1.82 -15.26
CA ALA A 38 3.68 -2.62 -14.76
C ALA A 38 5.01 -1.87 -14.88
N ASP A 39 5.17 -1.02 -15.89
CA ASP A 39 6.37 -0.24 -16.15
C ASP A 39 6.70 0.81 -15.08
N SER A 40 5.72 1.18 -14.26
CA SER A 40 5.81 2.31 -13.34
C SER A 40 5.44 1.94 -11.90
N GLU A 41 4.38 1.15 -11.69
CA GLU A 41 3.83 0.91 -10.34
C GLU A 41 4.22 -0.45 -9.73
N PHE A 42 4.73 -1.39 -10.55
CA PHE A 42 5.03 -2.77 -10.13
C PHE A 42 6.47 -3.20 -10.45
N ILE A 43 7.39 -2.25 -10.53
CA ILE A 43 8.82 -2.51 -10.78
C ILE A 43 9.37 -3.43 -9.69
N ASN A 44 10.23 -4.39 -10.06
CA ASN A 44 10.82 -5.42 -9.20
C ASN A 44 9.83 -6.45 -8.63
N CYS A 45 8.54 -6.40 -9.00
CA CYS A 45 7.62 -7.49 -8.69
C CYS A 45 7.84 -8.71 -9.60
N ASP A 46 7.37 -9.87 -9.14
CA ASP A 46 7.37 -11.11 -9.91
C ASP A 46 6.31 -11.03 -11.01
N ALA A 47 6.76 -11.06 -12.26
CA ALA A 47 5.90 -11.29 -13.42
C ALA A 47 5.78 -12.79 -13.68
N LEU A 48 4.59 -13.21 -14.09
CA LEU A 48 4.23 -14.61 -14.28
C LEU A 48 4.09 -14.94 -15.76
N GLU A 49 4.60 -16.12 -16.12
CA GLU A 49 4.27 -16.78 -17.38
C GLU A 49 3.21 -17.85 -17.07
N ILE A 50 2.01 -17.67 -17.62
CA ILE A 50 0.86 -18.53 -17.33
C ILE A 50 0.42 -19.26 -18.60
N LYS A 51 0.30 -20.58 -18.51
CA LYS A 51 -0.20 -21.45 -19.58
C LYS A 51 -1.33 -22.32 -19.05
N ASP A 52 -2.49 -22.28 -19.70
CA ASP A 52 -3.68 -23.07 -19.34
C ASP A 52 -4.09 -22.94 -17.85
N GLY A 53 -3.91 -21.74 -17.27
CA GLY A 53 -4.22 -21.46 -15.86
C GLY A 53 -3.20 -21.98 -14.85
N VAL A 54 -2.04 -22.47 -15.32
CA VAL A 54 -0.91 -22.95 -14.51
C VAL A 54 0.30 -22.05 -14.73
N ILE A 55 1.07 -21.79 -13.68
CA ILE A 55 2.32 -21.02 -13.78
C ILE A 55 3.40 -21.90 -14.40
N ASP A 56 3.96 -21.44 -15.51
CA ASP A 56 5.06 -22.09 -16.23
C ASP A 56 6.42 -21.45 -15.90
N GLY A 57 6.42 -20.16 -15.55
CA GLY A 57 7.64 -19.41 -15.27
C GLY A 57 7.43 -18.16 -14.42
N PHE A 58 8.55 -17.65 -13.91
CA PHE A 58 8.66 -16.38 -13.20
C PHE A 58 9.75 -15.54 -13.83
N SER A 59 9.52 -14.25 -13.96
CA SER A 59 10.53 -13.25 -14.30
C SER A 59 10.42 -12.05 -13.35
N ILE A 60 11.48 -11.24 -13.29
CA ILE A 60 11.43 -9.97 -12.56
C ILE A 60 10.93 -8.91 -13.52
N ASN A 61 9.88 -8.18 -13.12
CA ASN A 61 9.42 -7.03 -13.88
C ASN A 61 10.45 -5.89 -13.79
N GLY A 62 11.25 -5.72 -14.85
CA GLY A 62 12.24 -4.65 -14.95
C GLY A 62 11.69 -3.32 -15.44
N GLY A 63 10.38 -3.20 -15.61
CA GLY A 63 9.72 -1.96 -16.01
C GLY A 63 9.66 -1.74 -17.54
N GLN A 64 9.91 -2.76 -18.36
CA GLN A 64 9.94 -2.61 -19.82
C GLN A 64 8.55 -2.63 -20.46
N ASN A 65 7.58 -3.30 -19.82
CA ASN A 65 6.25 -3.52 -20.37
C ASN A 65 5.19 -2.82 -19.53
N LYS A 66 4.22 -2.18 -20.19
CA LYS A 66 3.04 -1.62 -19.51
C LYS A 66 2.13 -2.69 -18.96
N GLU A 67 1.96 -3.79 -19.69
CA GLU A 67 1.11 -4.90 -19.29
C GLU A 67 1.92 -6.09 -18.81
N ALA A 68 1.52 -6.64 -17.66
CA ALA A 68 2.10 -7.88 -17.12
C ALA A 68 1.11 -8.58 -16.19
N ASP A 69 1.27 -9.90 -16.06
CA ASP A 69 0.64 -10.69 -15.00
C ASP A 69 1.53 -10.67 -13.76
N ILE A 70 1.21 -9.82 -12.80
CA ILE A 70 2.01 -9.61 -11.59
C ILE A 70 1.52 -10.52 -10.46
N SER A 71 2.44 -11.27 -9.87
CA SER A 71 2.20 -12.03 -8.65
C SER A 71 1.84 -11.09 -7.50
N LEU A 72 0.73 -11.39 -6.81
CA LEU A 72 0.37 -10.68 -5.57
C LEU A 72 0.99 -11.34 -4.34
N GLU A 73 1.83 -12.37 -4.53
CA GLU A 73 2.45 -13.18 -3.47
C GLU A 73 1.45 -13.78 -2.49
N VAL A 74 0.19 -13.89 -2.90
CA VAL A 74 -0.83 -14.58 -2.14
C VAL A 74 -0.81 -16.04 -2.57
N PHE A 75 -0.24 -16.86 -1.71
CA PHE A 75 -0.10 -18.30 -1.93
C PHE A 75 -1.13 -19.06 -1.11
N ILE A 76 -1.76 -20.05 -1.73
CA ILE A 76 -2.67 -21.00 -1.09
C ILE A 76 -2.02 -22.37 -1.11
N PHE A 77 -1.74 -22.91 0.07
CA PHE A 77 -1.12 -24.22 0.24
C PHE A 77 -2.05 -25.22 0.94
N ASN A 78 -1.95 -26.47 0.50
CA ASN A 78 -2.33 -27.61 1.33
C ASN A 78 -1.38 -27.73 2.53
N PHE A 79 -1.94 -27.81 3.74
CA PHE A 79 -1.17 -27.71 4.99
C PHE A 79 -0.04 -28.76 5.08
N LYS A 80 -0.33 -30.03 4.77
CA LYS A 80 0.69 -31.10 4.77
C LYS A 80 1.82 -30.84 3.77
N THR A 81 1.50 -30.35 2.57
CA THR A 81 2.49 -29.99 1.55
C THR A 81 3.36 -28.83 2.04
N PHE A 82 2.74 -27.78 2.58
CA PHE A 82 3.48 -26.64 3.11
C PHE A 82 4.50 -27.04 4.19
N MET A 83 4.07 -27.83 5.18
CA MET A 83 4.96 -28.27 6.26
C MET A 83 6.14 -29.11 5.74
N LYS A 84 5.92 -29.94 4.71
CA LYS A 84 7.00 -30.69 4.06
C LYS A 84 7.97 -29.76 3.33
N LEU A 85 7.44 -28.77 2.61
CA LEU A 85 8.25 -27.82 1.83
C LEU A 85 9.09 -26.91 2.73
N ILE A 86 8.55 -26.42 3.85
CA ILE A 86 9.31 -25.59 4.80
C ILE A 86 10.44 -26.38 5.49
N LYS A 87 10.24 -27.69 5.74
CA LYS A 87 11.33 -28.53 6.25
C LYS A 87 12.44 -28.68 5.20
N LYS A 88 12.06 -28.97 3.95
CA LYS A 88 13.00 -29.09 2.84
C LYS A 88 13.71 -27.78 2.51
N SER A 89 13.04 -26.63 2.61
CA SER A 89 13.67 -25.33 2.32
C SER A 89 14.81 -25.02 3.28
N ARG A 90 14.66 -25.38 4.56
CA ARG A 90 15.71 -25.21 5.58
C ARG A 90 16.95 -26.06 5.31
N GLU A 91 16.79 -27.20 4.65
CA GLU A 91 17.91 -28.05 4.22
C GLU A 91 18.65 -27.45 3.02
N ILE A 92 17.98 -26.62 2.20
CA ILE A 92 18.56 -25.95 1.03
C ILE A 92 19.32 -24.68 1.46
N SER A 93 18.67 -23.78 2.20
CA SER A 93 19.28 -22.53 2.71
C SER A 93 18.40 -21.86 3.77
N THR A 94 19.04 -21.16 4.71
CA THR A 94 18.35 -20.35 5.73
C THR A 94 17.73 -19.07 5.19
N LEU A 95 18.21 -18.57 4.04
CA LEU A 95 17.72 -17.36 3.38
C LEU A 95 16.57 -17.63 2.41
N PHE A 96 16.18 -18.90 2.26
CA PHE A 96 15.19 -19.33 1.28
C PHE A 96 13.77 -18.99 1.74
N ASN A 97 13.24 -17.87 1.25
CA ASN A 97 11.90 -17.42 1.60
C ASN A 97 10.83 -18.16 0.77
N ILE A 98 9.56 -17.82 1.00
CA ILE A 98 8.44 -18.50 0.33
C ILE A 98 8.36 -18.17 -1.16
N ARG A 99 8.73 -16.95 -1.57
CA ARG A 99 8.82 -16.56 -2.98
C ARG A 99 9.86 -17.43 -3.70
N ASP A 100 11.05 -17.57 -3.12
CA ASP A 100 12.13 -18.41 -3.67
C ASP A 100 11.72 -19.88 -3.75
N LEU A 101 11.03 -20.38 -2.72
CA LEU A 101 10.49 -21.73 -2.69
C LEU A 101 9.50 -21.99 -3.83
N VAL A 102 8.56 -21.08 -4.05
CA VAL A 102 7.57 -21.23 -5.12
C VAL A 102 8.25 -21.17 -6.49
N ARG A 103 9.19 -20.24 -6.70
CA ARG A 103 10.00 -20.17 -7.92
C ARG A 103 10.77 -21.47 -8.17
N HIS A 104 11.42 -22.01 -7.14
CA HIS A 104 12.16 -23.27 -7.24
C HIS A 104 11.26 -24.46 -7.57
N ILE A 105 10.03 -24.51 -7.01
CA ILE A 105 9.04 -25.55 -7.33
C ILE A 105 8.68 -25.53 -8.82
N VAL A 106 8.46 -24.34 -9.39
CA VAL A 106 8.15 -24.18 -10.82
C VAL A 106 9.36 -24.52 -11.67
N ALA A 107 10.54 -23.96 -11.38
CA ALA A 107 11.77 -24.21 -12.13
C ALA A 107 12.16 -25.70 -12.19
N ASN A 108 11.92 -26.45 -11.11
CA ASN A 108 12.21 -27.89 -11.02
C ASN A 108 11.00 -28.77 -11.33
N LYS A 109 9.89 -28.20 -11.81
CA LYS A 109 8.64 -28.90 -12.16
C LYS A 109 8.14 -29.86 -11.07
N MET A 110 8.31 -29.47 -9.80
CA MET A 110 7.98 -30.32 -8.66
C MET A 110 6.47 -30.45 -8.43
N PHE A 111 5.74 -29.35 -8.67
CA PHE A 111 4.28 -29.28 -8.56
C PHE A 111 3.73 -28.30 -9.59
N ALA A 112 2.58 -28.62 -10.17
CA ALA A 112 1.78 -27.63 -10.89
C ALA A 112 1.19 -26.62 -9.89
N ILE A 113 1.24 -25.33 -10.24
CA ILE A 113 0.72 -24.23 -9.43
C ILE A 113 -0.36 -23.51 -10.23
N ASN A 114 -1.60 -23.55 -9.75
CA ASN A 114 -2.67 -22.79 -10.40
C ASN A 114 -2.48 -21.29 -10.20
N ALA A 115 -2.70 -20.52 -11.26
CA ALA A 115 -2.77 -19.07 -11.23
C ALA A 115 -4.25 -18.64 -11.21
N TYR A 116 -4.62 -17.84 -10.21
CA TYR A 116 -5.97 -17.27 -10.11
C TYR A 116 -5.93 -15.74 -10.22
N PRO A 117 -6.66 -15.13 -11.17
CA PRO A 117 -6.67 -13.68 -11.29
C PRO A 117 -7.46 -13.03 -10.14
N PHE A 118 -7.04 -11.83 -9.77
CA PHE A 118 -7.77 -10.91 -8.90
C PHE A 118 -8.21 -9.68 -9.69
N ASP A 119 -9.52 -9.44 -9.74
CA ASP A 119 -10.07 -8.36 -10.58
C ASP A 119 -10.19 -7.03 -9.84
N GLY A 120 -9.97 -7.00 -8.52
CA GLY A 120 -10.04 -5.77 -7.73
C GLY A 120 -8.84 -4.83 -7.88
N LEU A 121 -8.95 -3.67 -7.23
CA LEU A 121 -7.86 -2.71 -7.06
C LEU A 121 -6.74 -3.30 -6.20
N VAL A 122 -5.51 -3.14 -6.66
CA VAL A 122 -4.28 -3.46 -5.91
C VAL A 122 -3.47 -2.20 -5.81
N ILE A 123 -3.17 -1.77 -4.58
CA ILE A 123 -2.30 -0.63 -4.31
C ILE A 123 -0.93 -1.18 -3.85
N PRO A 124 0.13 -1.12 -4.69
CA PRO A 124 1.50 -1.47 -4.33
C PRO A 124 2.16 -0.39 -3.49
N ILE A 125 2.52 -0.69 -2.23
CA ILE A 125 3.34 0.18 -1.38
C ILE A 125 4.78 -0.34 -1.42
N LEU A 126 5.47 -0.13 -2.55
CA LEU A 126 6.82 -0.67 -2.80
C LEU A 126 7.91 0.39 -2.57
N THR A 127 7.61 1.65 -2.85
CA THR A 127 8.52 2.78 -2.68
C THR A 127 7.90 3.89 -1.85
N PHE A 128 8.73 4.84 -1.41
CA PHE A 128 8.29 6.07 -0.76
C PHE A 128 7.33 6.86 -1.66
N GLN A 129 7.68 6.99 -2.94
CA GLN A 129 6.86 7.69 -3.94
C GLN A 129 5.50 7.00 -4.10
N ASN A 130 5.46 5.66 -4.15
CA ASN A 130 4.19 4.94 -4.16
C ASN A 130 3.35 5.25 -2.92
N PHE A 131 3.96 5.20 -1.73
CA PHE A 131 3.24 5.47 -0.48
C PHE A 131 2.55 6.83 -0.50
N VAL A 132 3.27 7.88 -0.87
CA VAL A 132 2.73 9.24 -0.92
C VAL A 132 1.66 9.36 -2.00
N LYS A 133 1.96 8.93 -3.23
CA LYS A 133 1.04 8.96 -4.37
C LYS A 133 -0.28 8.27 -4.02
N TYR A 134 -0.23 7.06 -3.49
CA TYR A 134 -1.46 6.33 -3.18
C TYR A 134 -2.21 6.90 -1.98
N SER A 135 -1.51 7.53 -1.03
CA SER A 135 -2.17 8.23 0.07
C SER A 135 -3.01 9.39 -0.45
N THR A 136 -2.49 10.17 -1.41
CA THR A 136 -3.23 11.28 -2.02
C THR A 136 -4.25 10.82 -3.05
N ASP A 137 -3.99 9.75 -3.81
CA ASP A 137 -4.94 9.14 -4.75
C ASP A 137 -6.25 8.72 -4.05
N LEU A 138 -6.20 8.35 -2.76
CA LEU A 138 -7.40 8.00 -1.97
C LEU A 138 -8.35 9.18 -1.74
N LEU A 139 -7.93 10.43 -1.99
CA LEU A 139 -8.83 11.58 -2.00
C LEU A 139 -9.87 11.46 -3.14
N ASN A 140 -9.48 10.82 -4.25
CA ASN A 140 -10.40 10.50 -5.34
C ASN A 140 -11.43 9.44 -4.90
N TYR A 141 -12.71 9.80 -4.98
CA TYR A 141 -13.84 8.94 -4.62
C TYR A 141 -13.86 7.62 -5.39
N ASP A 142 -13.56 7.65 -6.69
CA ASP A 142 -13.61 6.47 -7.56
C ASP A 142 -12.52 5.45 -7.24
N ILE A 143 -11.37 5.91 -6.75
CA ILE A 143 -10.30 5.02 -6.25
C ILE A 143 -10.70 4.49 -4.88
N ARG A 144 -11.09 5.37 -3.96
CA ARG A 144 -11.41 5.02 -2.58
C ARG A 144 -12.53 3.99 -2.46
N LYS A 145 -13.62 4.13 -3.25
CA LYS A 145 -14.77 3.21 -3.21
C LYS A 145 -14.42 1.76 -3.60
N GLN A 146 -13.31 1.55 -4.32
CA GLN A 146 -12.84 0.21 -4.67
C GLN A 146 -12.15 -0.49 -3.50
N LEU A 147 -11.58 0.27 -2.55
CA LEU A 147 -10.93 -0.26 -1.35
C LEU A 147 -11.91 -0.38 -0.17
N PHE A 148 -12.66 0.68 0.12
CA PHE A 148 -13.62 0.72 1.22
C PHE A 148 -15.01 0.30 0.74
N LYS A 149 -15.21 -1.01 0.62
CA LYS A 149 -16.46 -1.59 0.12
C LYS A 149 -17.52 -1.66 1.24
N GLU A 150 -18.77 -1.41 0.87
CA GLU A 150 -19.90 -1.62 1.76
C GLU A 150 -19.97 -3.09 2.21
N GLY A 151 -20.23 -3.33 3.50
CA GLY A 151 -20.22 -4.67 4.08
C GLY A 151 -18.83 -5.32 4.22
N TRP A 152 -17.75 -4.61 3.92
CA TRP A 152 -16.36 -5.09 4.05
C TRP A 152 -15.51 -4.15 4.93
N PRO A 153 -15.72 -4.16 6.27
CA PRO A 153 -15.02 -3.25 7.16
C PRO A 153 -13.52 -3.56 7.23
N ILE A 154 -12.70 -2.50 7.24
CA ILE A 154 -11.26 -2.57 7.53
C ILE A 154 -11.07 -2.28 9.02
N TYR A 155 -10.68 -3.30 9.78
CA TYR A 155 -10.43 -3.14 11.21
C TYR A 155 -9.05 -2.55 11.48
N THR A 156 -9.00 -1.59 12.40
CA THR A 156 -7.77 -0.94 12.86
C THR A 156 -7.90 -0.57 14.33
N THR A 157 -6.82 -0.10 14.95
CA THR A 157 -6.85 0.35 16.35
C THR A 157 -7.68 1.63 16.48
N THR A 158 -8.67 1.58 17.36
CA THR A 158 -9.51 2.75 17.70
C THR A 158 -8.80 3.62 18.73
N HIS A 159 -8.87 4.93 18.56
CA HIS A 159 -8.35 5.92 19.51
C HIS A 159 -9.49 6.84 19.93
N ASN A 160 -9.54 7.18 21.22
CA ASN A 160 -10.51 8.15 21.73
C ASN A 160 -9.92 9.55 21.58
N THR A 161 -10.21 10.20 20.46
CA THR A 161 -9.78 11.58 20.17
C THR A 161 -11.00 12.46 19.89
N PRO A 162 -10.97 13.75 20.26
CA PRO A 162 -12.08 14.65 20.02
C PRO A 162 -12.31 14.85 18.51
N PRO A 163 -13.49 15.35 18.09
CA PRO A 163 -13.71 15.76 16.70
C PRO A 163 -12.68 16.81 16.24
N ALA A 164 -12.42 16.86 14.93
CA ALA A 164 -11.60 17.93 14.36
C ALA A 164 -12.27 19.30 14.57
N THR A 165 -11.48 20.29 14.96
CA THR A 165 -11.92 21.68 15.18
C THR A 165 -11.42 22.57 14.06
N TYR A 166 -12.30 23.41 13.53
CA TYR A 166 -12.01 24.37 12.46
C TYR A 166 -12.17 25.79 13.03
N GLY A 167 -11.14 26.61 12.86
CA GLY A 167 -11.13 28.02 13.25
C GLY A 167 -11.93 28.89 12.28
N GLU A 168 -12.16 30.15 12.66
CA GLU A 168 -12.97 31.11 11.91
C GLU A 168 -12.50 31.31 10.45
N ASN A 169 -11.18 31.33 10.24
CA ASN A 169 -10.54 31.52 8.93
C ASN A 169 -10.07 30.21 8.28
N ALA A 170 -10.51 29.05 8.78
CA ALA A 170 -10.08 27.77 8.26
C ALA A 170 -10.65 27.50 6.86
N HIS A 171 -9.80 27.13 5.91
CA HIS A 171 -10.20 26.74 4.57
C HIS A 171 -9.72 25.32 4.25
N VAL A 172 -10.64 24.39 4.05
CA VAL A 172 -10.30 23.00 3.70
C VAL A 172 -10.99 22.59 2.42
N SER A 173 -10.21 22.10 1.46
CA SER A 173 -10.72 21.57 0.19
C SER A 173 -10.03 20.26 -0.20
N ASN A 174 -10.82 19.32 -0.72
CA ASN A 174 -10.37 18.01 -1.21
C ASN A 174 -9.33 17.34 -0.29
N SER A 175 -9.61 17.26 1.02
CA SER A 175 -8.64 16.80 2.01
C SER A 175 -9.29 15.86 3.02
N PHE A 176 -8.51 14.92 3.56
CA PHE A 176 -8.90 14.13 4.71
C PHE A 176 -8.37 14.77 5.98
N ILE A 177 -9.27 15.05 6.93
CA ILE A 177 -8.92 15.58 8.25
C ILE A 177 -9.33 14.55 9.29
N ALA A 178 -8.35 13.97 9.98
CA ALA A 178 -8.61 13.02 11.04
C ALA A 178 -9.04 13.72 12.35
N ASN A 179 -9.57 12.92 13.29
CA ASN A 179 -9.95 13.39 14.63
C ASN A 179 -8.75 13.98 15.39
N GLY A 180 -9.03 14.89 16.32
CA GLY A 180 -8.03 15.60 17.13
C GLY A 180 -7.34 16.77 16.42
N CYS A 181 -7.59 16.98 15.12
CA CYS A 181 -6.99 18.09 14.40
C CYS A 181 -7.55 19.45 14.83
N ILE A 182 -6.70 20.46 14.82
CA ILE A 182 -7.07 21.88 14.98
C ILE A 182 -6.60 22.60 13.73
N ILE A 183 -7.54 23.02 12.88
CA ILE A 183 -7.24 23.68 11.61
C ILE A 183 -7.67 25.14 11.70
N LYS A 184 -6.71 26.06 11.71
CA LYS A 184 -6.94 27.52 11.67
C LYS A 184 -6.45 28.16 10.35
N GLY A 185 -5.69 27.42 9.55
CA GLY A 185 -5.16 27.84 8.26
C GLY A 185 -5.87 27.18 7.07
N THR A 186 -5.13 27.06 5.96
CA THR A 186 -5.61 26.51 4.69
C THR A 186 -5.05 25.09 4.47
N VAL A 187 -5.90 24.13 4.13
CA VAL A 187 -5.52 22.75 3.80
C VAL A 187 -6.16 22.33 2.46
N ILE A 188 -5.35 21.98 1.47
CA ILE A 188 -5.81 21.67 0.11
C ILE A 188 -5.17 20.36 -0.37
N ASN A 189 -5.96 19.46 -0.98
CA ASN A 189 -5.46 18.21 -1.57
C ASN A 189 -4.57 17.37 -0.64
N SER A 190 -4.85 17.37 0.66
CA SER A 190 -3.93 16.85 1.67
C SER A 190 -4.57 15.77 2.55
N VAL A 191 -3.72 14.90 3.09
CA VAL A 191 -4.11 13.87 4.07
C VAL A 191 -3.53 14.24 5.42
N ILE A 192 -4.40 14.63 6.35
CA ILE A 192 -4.04 15.12 7.68
C ILE A 192 -4.41 14.07 8.73
N SER A 193 -3.38 13.48 9.34
CA SER A 193 -3.53 12.47 10.39
C SER A 193 -3.93 13.08 11.73
N ARG A 194 -4.21 12.22 12.71
CA ARG A 194 -4.73 12.62 14.02
C ARG A 194 -3.85 13.64 14.75
N ASP A 195 -4.50 14.50 15.53
CA ASP A 195 -3.84 15.46 16.43
C ASP A 195 -2.88 16.43 15.72
N VAL A 196 -3.12 16.71 14.44
CA VAL A 196 -2.35 17.71 13.68
C VAL A 196 -2.91 19.10 13.93
N ILE A 197 -2.01 20.06 14.15
CA ILE A 197 -2.36 21.47 14.33
C ILE A 197 -1.86 22.24 13.12
N VAL A 198 -2.75 22.99 12.47
CA VAL A 198 -2.42 23.93 11.40
C VAL A 198 -2.80 25.32 11.89
N GLU A 199 -1.81 26.13 12.24
CA GLU A 199 -2.03 27.47 12.79
C GLU A 199 -2.49 28.48 11.73
N GLU A 200 -2.91 29.65 12.21
CA GLU A 200 -3.45 30.73 11.37
C GLU A 200 -2.43 31.19 10.30
N GLY A 201 -2.94 31.46 9.10
CA GLY A 201 -2.13 31.88 7.96
C GLY A 201 -1.28 30.77 7.34
N ALA A 202 -1.18 29.59 7.95
CA ALA A 202 -0.46 28.47 7.36
C ALA A 202 -1.19 27.89 6.14
N ILE A 203 -0.44 27.44 5.14
CA ILE A 203 -0.95 26.80 3.93
C ILE A 203 -0.33 25.42 3.81
N VAL A 204 -1.17 24.38 3.79
CA VAL A 204 -0.77 22.99 3.60
C VAL A 204 -1.41 22.48 2.31
N LYS A 205 -0.60 22.21 1.29
CA LYS A 205 -1.09 21.86 -0.04
C LYS A 205 -0.39 20.63 -0.61
N ASP A 206 -1.16 19.67 -1.11
CA ASP A 206 -0.62 18.44 -1.70
C ASP A 206 0.31 17.69 -0.72
N CYS A 207 -0.03 17.67 0.57
CA CYS A 207 0.81 17.14 1.66
C CYS A 207 0.18 15.92 2.34
N VAL A 208 1.03 15.12 2.97
CA VAL A 208 0.62 14.06 3.90
C VAL A 208 1.25 14.36 5.26
N LEU A 209 0.44 14.71 6.26
CA LEU A 209 0.95 15.05 7.59
C LEU A 209 0.61 13.94 8.58
N TYR A 210 1.63 13.37 9.25
CA TYR A 210 1.43 12.32 10.26
C TYR A 210 1.07 12.86 11.63
N SER A 211 0.64 11.91 12.49
CA SER A 211 0.02 12.27 13.77
C SER A 211 0.89 13.14 14.66
N GLY A 212 0.28 14.17 15.23
CA GLY A 212 0.93 15.13 16.13
C GLY A 212 1.83 16.14 15.42
N THR A 213 1.78 16.27 14.09
CA THR A 213 2.49 17.35 13.40
C THR A 213 1.88 18.71 13.76
N GLN A 214 2.74 19.70 14.00
CA GLN A 214 2.35 21.08 14.28
C GLN A 214 2.91 21.98 13.19
N VAL A 215 2.03 22.71 12.51
CA VAL A 215 2.37 23.67 11.46
C VAL A 215 2.20 25.08 12.01
N GLY A 216 3.32 25.79 12.18
CA GLY A 216 3.36 27.13 12.73
C GLY A 216 2.67 28.19 11.87
N LYS A 217 2.43 29.36 12.46
CA LYS A 217 1.73 30.47 11.82
C LYS A 217 2.41 30.91 10.54
N GLY A 218 1.63 31.13 9.48
CA GLY A 218 2.14 31.61 8.19
C GLY A 218 3.09 30.65 7.45
N ALA A 219 3.26 29.40 7.91
CA ALA A 219 4.12 28.43 7.23
C ALA A 219 3.44 27.88 5.95
N ASN A 220 4.21 27.71 4.89
CA ASN A 220 3.72 27.15 3.62
C ASN A 220 4.40 25.80 3.36
N LEU A 221 3.58 24.74 3.30
CA LEU A 221 4.01 23.38 2.99
C LEU A 221 3.41 22.95 1.66
N GLN A 222 4.26 22.50 0.73
CA GLN A 222 3.82 21.88 -0.50
C GLN A 222 4.61 20.61 -0.82
N TYR A 223 3.94 19.52 -1.19
CA TYR A 223 4.58 18.23 -1.48
C TYR A 223 5.49 17.75 -0.33
N VAL A 224 4.95 17.77 0.89
CA VAL A 224 5.65 17.36 2.11
C VAL A 224 4.99 16.11 2.70
N LEU A 225 5.81 15.13 3.06
CA LEU A 225 5.45 14.05 3.98
C LEU A 225 6.12 14.30 5.33
N SER A 226 5.33 14.63 6.36
CA SER A 226 5.83 14.64 7.73
C SER A 226 5.66 13.26 8.36
N ASP A 227 6.61 12.85 9.20
CA ASP A 227 6.41 11.76 10.16
C ASP A 227 5.81 12.30 11.47
N LYS A 228 5.62 11.43 12.46
CA LYS A 228 4.94 11.72 13.72
C LYS A 228 5.68 12.80 14.52
N LYS A 229 4.88 13.66 15.16
CA LYS A 229 5.35 14.68 16.13
C LYS A 229 6.36 15.68 15.56
N VAL A 230 6.26 15.99 14.27
CA VAL A 230 7.07 17.03 13.62
C VAL A 230 6.56 18.42 14.00
N THR A 231 7.47 19.36 14.25
CA THR A 231 7.14 20.78 14.43
C THR A 231 7.74 21.59 13.29
N ILE A 232 6.88 22.29 12.55
CA ILE A 232 7.24 23.28 11.55
C ILE A 232 7.11 24.65 12.19
N LYS A 233 8.18 25.45 12.16
CA LYS A 233 8.19 26.81 12.72
C LYS A 233 7.32 27.76 11.91
N GLU A 234 7.14 28.94 12.47
CA GLU A 234 6.39 30.02 11.84
C GLU A 234 7.16 30.60 10.64
N ILE A 235 6.42 31.07 9.62
CA ILE A 235 6.94 31.83 8.48
C ILE A 235 8.10 31.09 7.77
N ILE A 236 7.87 29.80 7.47
CA ILE A 236 8.80 28.97 6.71
C ILE A 236 8.11 28.41 5.47
N ASP A 237 8.85 28.37 4.37
CA ASP A 237 8.42 27.73 3.12
C ASP A 237 9.17 26.40 2.96
N VAL A 238 8.42 25.31 2.85
CA VAL A 238 8.95 23.98 2.58
C VAL A 238 8.18 23.39 1.40
N ALA A 239 8.84 23.32 0.25
CA ALA A 239 8.24 22.88 -1.00
C ALA A 239 9.10 21.79 -1.66
N GLY A 240 8.53 20.60 -1.81
CA GLY A 240 9.06 19.56 -2.70
C GLY A 240 8.45 19.65 -4.10
N GLU A 241 8.47 18.54 -4.81
CA GLU A 241 7.83 18.39 -6.12
C GLU A 241 6.84 17.21 -6.12
N LYS A 242 5.93 17.19 -7.10
CA LYS A 242 4.88 16.16 -7.20
C LYS A 242 5.41 14.73 -7.16
N ASP A 243 6.57 14.49 -7.76
CA ASP A 243 7.20 13.16 -7.82
C ASP A 243 8.41 13.04 -6.88
N ASP A 244 8.73 14.11 -6.12
CA ASP A 244 9.85 14.17 -5.18
C ASP A 244 9.45 14.95 -3.92
N PHE A 245 8.70 14.28 -3.05
CA PHE A 245 8.21 14.86 -1.80
C PHE A 245 9.35 15.05 -0.80
N ILE A 246 9.33 16.19 -0.09
CA ILE A 246 10.22 16.38 1.05
C ILE A 246 9.73 15.53 2.22
N TYR A 247 10.60 14.65 2.71
CA TYR A 247 10.37 13.89 3.93
C TYR A 247 10.93 14.61 5.15
N ILE A 248 10.08 14.83 6.16
CA ILE A 248 10.50 15.40 7.44
C ILE A 248 10.45 14.31 8.51
N SER A 249 11.62 14.05 9.09
CA SER A 249 11.83 12.94 10.02
C SER A 249 11.09 13.11 11.34
N ARG A 250 10.79 11.98 11.98
CA ARG A 250 10.05 11.92 13.24
C ARG A 250 10.64 12.84 14.31
N GLY A 251 9.79 13.69 14.90
CA GLY A 251 10.20 14.58 15.98
C GLY A 251 11.11 15.73 15.55
N ALA A 252 11.28 15.97 14.25
CA ALA A 252 12.08 17.08 13.78
C ALA A 252 11.43 18.44 14.11
N HIS A 253 12.28 19.44 14.33
CA HIS A 253 11.91 20.84 14.54
C HIS A 253 12.61 21.69 13.50
N ILE A 254 11.88 22.10 12.45
CA ILE A 254 12.44 22.89 11.34
C ILE A 254 11.91 24.30 11.35
#